data_AF-A0A2E4L0E3-F1
#
_entry.id   AF-A0A2E4L0E3-F1
#
_cell.length_a   1.000
_cell.length_b   1.000
_cell.length_c   1.000
_cell.angle_alpha   90.00
_cell.angle_beta   90.00
_cell.angle_gamma   90.00
#
_symmetry.space_group_name_H-M   'P 1'
#
loop_
_entity.id
_entity.type
_entity.pdbx_description
1 polymer ?
#
loop_
_entity_poly.entity_id
_entity_poly.type
_entity_poly.pdbx_seq_one_letter_code
_entity_poly.pdbx_strand_id
1 'polypeptide(L)'
;MKKIILSIIAITSLNSQVTSSLHTWQNILQTPELLTYFDGVFEHLGIHVEETGEQFTIHHLGTQFSFEEGIQERKVDFIVPVQLQNIKNMVVHAKDGQINVGESWRIVDVLFTPMTRVTLQTPVLSINWRRKLAGVEDLIHVYLINPTGGDASKHTLIYVKGQWLVIKGLHGNPRRTYRMSPEDSLEYQRVIFRAIKKDTFLGWWRFGSWYKDWRKKVSVTH
;
A
#
# COMPACT_ATOMS: atom_id res chain seq x y z
N MET A 1 -9.48 -47.25 57.51
CA MET A 1 -8.45 -46.44 56.82
C MET A 1 -8.83 -46.34 55.34
N LYS A 2 -9.43 -45.22 54.90
CA LYS A 2 -9.83 -45.01 53.50
C LYS A 2 -8.64 -44.43 52.72
N LYS A 3 -8.17 -45.13 51.67
CA LYS A 3 -7.13 -44.63 50.76
C LYS A 3 -7.78 -43.70 49.74
N ILE A 4 -7.39 -42.43 49.76
CA ILE A 4 -7.77 -41.44 48.74
C ILE A 4 -6.73 -41.55 47.62
N ILE A 5 -7.18 -41.92 46.42
CA ILE A 5 -6.36 -41.90 45.20
C ILE A 5 -6.49 -40.48 44.62
N LEU A 6 -5.40 -39.70 44.68
CA LEU A 6 -5.30 -38.44 43.95
C LEU A 6 -4.88 -38.73 42.51
N SER A 7 -5.81 -38.58 41.57
CA SER A 7 -5.52 -38.55 40.14
C SER A 7 -4.98 -37.15 39.79
N ILE A 8 -3.70 -37.08 39.44
CA ILE A 8 -3.07 -35.87 38.88
C ILE A 8 -3.51 -35.78 37.42
N ILE A 9 -4.39 -34.83 37.12
CA ILE A 9 -4.72 -34.47 35.74
C ILE A 9 -3.56 -33.61 35.22
N ALA A 10 -2.72 -34.19 34.37
CA ALA A 10 -1.74 -33.43 33.60
C ALA A 10 -2.50 -32.57 32.58
N ILE A 11 -2.62 -31.28 32.87
CA ILE A 11 -3.08 -30.29 31.89
C ILE A 11 -1.93 -30.11 30.91
N THR A 12 -1.94 -30.86 29.81
CA THR A 12 -1.08 -30.57 28.67
C THR A 12 -1.56 -29.25 28.08
N SER A 13 -0.79 -28.19 28.32
CA SER A 13 -0.94 -26.93 27.60
C SER A 13 -0.77 -27.23 26.12
N LEU A 14 -1.88 -27.22 25.37
CA LEU A 14 -1.84 -27.16 23.92
C LEU A 14 -1.19 -25.81 23.58
N ASN A 15 0.13 -25.83 23.35
CA ASN A 15 0.82 -24.73 22.67
C ASN A 15 0.23 -24.66 21.26
N SER A 16 -0.84 -23.89 21.10
CA SER A 16 -1.18 -23.26 19.83
C SER A 16 0.05 -22.43 19.46
N GLN A 17 0.93 -22.99 18.65
CA GLN A 17 2.06 -22.28 18.09
C GLN A 17 1.47 -21.14 17.27
N VAL A 18 1.50 -19.92 17.81
CA VAL A 18 1.02 -18.74 17.10
C VAL A 18 1.96 -18.57 15.91
N THR A 19 1.51 -18.97 14.73
CA THR A 19 2.27 -18.81 13.50
C THR A 19 2.50 -17.31 13.28
N SER A 20 3.77 -16.92 13.08
CA SER A 20 4.10 -15.52 12.81
C SER A 20 3.46 -15.04 11.50
N SER A 21 3.31 -13.73 11.35
CA SER A 21 2.74 -13.12 10.14
C SER A 21 3.64 -13.34 8.94
N LEU A 22 4.96 -13.24 9.13
CA LEU A 22 5.99 -13.58 8.15
C LEU A 22 5.82 -15.02 7.66
N HIS A 23 5.77 -15.98 8.58
CA HIS A 23 5.60 -17.39 8.21
C HIS A 23 4.25 -17.64 7.51
N THR A 24 3.20 -16.94 7.94
CA THR A 24 1.88 -17.03 7.31
C THR A 24 1.92 -16.55 5.85
N TRP A 25 2.60 -15.44 5.56
CA TRP A 25 2.74 -14.91 4.20
C TRP A 25 3.75 -15.66 3.33
N GLN A 26 4.82 -16.21 3.92
CA GLN A 26 5.75 -17.09 3.20
C GLN A 26 5.06 -18.32 2.59
N ASN A 27 3.98 -18.78 3.22
CA ASN A 27 3.21 -19.95 2.77
C ASN A 27 2.02 -19.59 1.85
N ILE A 28 1.90 -18.33 1.44
CA ILE A 28 0.89 -17.93 0.46
C ILE A 28 1.24 -18.51 -0.92
N LEU A 29 0.22 -19.01 -1.62
CA LEU A 29 0.34 -19.43 -3.02
C LEU A 29 0.72 -18.23 -3.90
N GLN A 30 1.88 -18.29 -4.54
CA GLN A 30 2.36 -17.23 -5.44
C GLN A 30 1.97 -17.54 -6.88
N THR A 31 0.77 -17.12 -7.28
CA THR A 31 0.33 -17.28 -8.68
C THR A 31 0.93 -16.18 -9.58
N PRO A 32 1.08 -16.43 -10.89
CA PRO A 32 1.48 -15.40 -11.85
C PRO A 32 0.59 -14.15 -11.81
N GLU A 33 -0.71 -14.33 -11.55
CA GLU A 33 -1.68 -13.24 -11.42
C GLU A 33 -1.38 -12.35 -10.20
N LEU A 34 -1.10 -12.96 -9.04
CA LEU A 34 -0.73 -12.23 -7.82
C LEU A 34 0.59 -11.47 -7.99
N LEU A 35 1.58 -12.08 -8.64
CA LEU A 35 2.85 -11.43 -8.95
C LEU A 35 2.65 -10.27 -9.92
N THR A 36 1.87 -10.46 -10.98
CA THR A 36 1.56 -9.41 -11.97
C THR A 36 0.77 -8.27 -11.33
N TYR A 37 -0.12 -8.56 -10.38
CA TYR A 37 -0.88 -7.54 -9.68
C TYR A 37 0.02 -6.51 -8.98
N PHE A 38 1.10 -6.96 -8.32
CA PHE A 38 2.05 -6.09 -7.65
C PHE A 38 3.19 -5.59 -8.55
N ASP A 39 3.27 -6.03 -9.81
CA ASP A 39 4.29 -5.55 -10.74
C ASP A 39 4.21 -4.03 -10.93
N GLY A 40 5.38 -3.39 -10.81
CA GLY A 40 5.54 -1.94 -10.85
C GLY A 40 4.91 -1.17 -9.68
N VAL A 41 4.35 -1.84 -8.67
CA VAL A 41 3.80 -1.19 -7.46
C VAL A 41 4.92 -0.92 -6.45
N PHE A 42 5.76 -1.94 -6.22
CA PHE A 42 6.96 -1.92 -5.39
C PHE A 42 7.95 -3.00 -5.86
N GLU A 43 9.21 -2.86 -5.48
CA GLU A 43 10.24 -3.91 -5.54
C GLU A 43 10.57 -4.42 -4.12
N HIS A 44 10.57 -3.55 -3.11
CA HIS A 44 10.89 -3.86 -1.72
C HIS A 44 9.89 -3.19 -0.78
N LEU A 45 9.03 -3.97 -0.14
CA LEU A 45 7.96 -3.49 0.74
C LEU A 45 8.25 -3.85 2.19
N GLY A 46 8.42 -2.84 3.05
CA GLY A 46 8.51 -3.05 4.49
C GLY A 46 7.11 -3.22 5.09
N ILE A 47 6.95 -4.20 5.98
CA ILE A 47 5.69 -4.52 6.65
C ILE A 47 5.89 -4.40 8.15
N HIS A 48 5.04 -3.60 8.79
CA HIS A 48 4.96 -3.53 10.25
C HIS A 48 3.57 -4.00 10.69
N VAL A 49 3.51 -5.06 11.48
CA VAL A 49 2.26 -5.61 12.00
C VAL A 49 1.91 -4.89 13.31
N GLU A 50 0.82 -4.12 13.29
CA GLU A 50 0.48 -3.20 14.38
C GLU A 50 0.27 -3.91 15.72
N GLU A 51 -0.39 -5.07 15.73
CA GLU A 51 -0.77 -5.75 16.96
C GLU A 51 0.38 -6.54 17.61
N THR A 52 1.32 -7.06 16.80
CA THR A 52 2.41 -7.91 17.30
C THR A 52 3.75 -7.20 17.35
N GLY A 53 3.88 -6.06 16.67
CA GLY A 53 5.15 -5.37 16.47
C GLY A 53 6.08 -6.06 15.48
N GLU A 54 5.65 -7.16 14.86
CA GLU A 54 6.44 -7.91 13.89
C GLU A 54 6.81 -7.02 12.69
N GLN A 55 8.04 -7.16 12.24
CA GLN A 55 8.58 -6.43 11.11
C GLN A 55 9.24 -7.38 10.14
N PHE A 56 8.94 -7.24 8.85
CA PHE A 56 9.57 -8.02 7.79
C PHE A 56 9.47 -7.28 6.46
N THR A 57 10.26 -7.71 5.48
CA THR A 57 10.31 -7.13 4.13
C THR A 57 9.86 -8.15 3.11
N ILE A 58 9.06 -7.71 2.13
CA ILE A 58 8.71 -8.47 0.94
C ILE A 58 9.52 -7.94 -0.23
N HIS A 59 10.19 -8.80 -0.97
CA HIS A 59 10.85 -8.44 -2.22
C HIS A 59 10.07 -9.04 -3.39
N HIS A 60 9.67 -8.20 -4.34
CA HIS A 60 9.13 -8.63 -5.63
C HIS A 60 10.29 -8.83 -6.60
N LEU A 61 10.53 -10.08 -7.00
CA LEU A 61 11.65 -10.47 -7.87
C LEU A 61 11.20 -10.72 -9.33
N GLY A 62 10.05 -10.17 -9.72
CA GLY A 62 9.40 -10.41 -11.01
C GLY A 62 8.56 -11.68 -11.00
N THR A 63 9.19 -12.83 -10.80
CA THR A 63 8.54 -14.16 -10.89
C THR A 63 8.25 -14.82 -9.56
N GLN A 64 8.65 -14.19 -8.45
CA GLN A 64 8.38 -14.67 -7.10
C GLN A 64 8.49 -13.53 -6.09
N PHE A 65 7.88 -13.72 -4.92
CA PHE A 65 8.15 -12.98 -3.70
C PHE A 65 9.16 -13.71 -2.84
N SER A 66 10.15 -12.99 -2.33
CA SER A 66 10.98 -13.45 -1.21
C SER A 66 10.69 -12.61 0.03
N PHE A 67 10.94 -13.17 1.21
CA PHE A 67 10.65 -12.53 2.48
C PHE A 67 11.90 -12.51 3.36
N GLU A 68 12.16 -11.39 4.01
CA GLU A 68 13.29 -11.16 4.92
C GLU A 68 12.75 -10.67 6.27
N GLU A 69 13.28 -11.16 7.39
CA GLU A 69 12.92 -10.66 8.71
C GLU A 69 13.48 -9.24 8.93
N GLY A 70 12.70 -8.37 9.57
CA GLY A 70 13.05 -6.97 9.82
C GLY A 70 12.85 -6.05 8.61
N ILE A 71 13.12 -4.76 8.84
CA ILE A 71 13.03 -3.71 7.81
C ILE A 71 14.35 -2.94 7.80
N GLN A 72 14.98 -2.87 6.63
CA GLN A 72 16.09 -1.95 6.38
C GLN A 72 15.52 -0.68 5.73
N GLU A 73 15.20 0.35 6.53
CA GLU A 73 14.41 1.52 6.09
C GLU A 73 14.91 2.19 4.80
N ARG A 74 16.23 2.23 4.58
CA ARG A 74 16.84 2.84 3.40
C ARG A 74 16.84 1.97 2.14
N LYS A 75 16.38 0.72 2.24
CA LYS A 75 16.36 -0.27 1.14
C LYS A 75 14.95 -0.66 0.71
N VAL A 76 13.93 -0.30 1.48
CA VAL A 76 12.53 -0.50 1.11
C VAL A 76 12.00 0.72 0.37
N ASP A 77 11.09 0.49 -0.57
CA ASP A 77 10.41 1.57 -1.29
C ASP A 77 9.49 2.34 -0.35
N PHE A 78 8.78 1.63 0.54
CA PHE A 78 7.98 2.21 1.60
C PHE A 78 7.66 1.17 2.68
N ILE A 79 7.20 1.65 3.84
CA ILE A 79 6.74 0.82 4.95
C ILE A 79 5.23 0.96 5.08
N VAL A 80 4.55 -0.17 5.23
CA VAL A 80 3.10 -0.24 5.39
C VAL A 80 2.77 -0.82 6.76
N PRO A 81 2.03 -0.07 7.60
CA PRO A 81 1.40 -0.64 8.77
C PRO A 81 0.25 -1.53 8.32
N VAL A 82 0.23 -2.78 8.79
CA VAL A 82 -0.81 -3.75 8.51
C VAL A 82 -1.35 -4.32 9.82
N GLN A 83 -2.62 -4.70 9.81
CA GLN A 83 -3.25 -5.43 10.90
C GLN A 83 -3.17 -6.93 10.66
N LEU A 84 -3.27 -7.74 11.71
CA LEU A 84 -3.38 -9.20 11.62
C LEU A 84 -4.54 -9.63 10.71
N GLN A 85 -5.61 -8.83 10.64
CA GLN A 85 -6.70 -9.09 9.71
C GLN A 85 -6.28 -8.91 8.25
N ASN A 86 -5.40 -7.95 7.93
CA ASN A 86 -4.84 -7.81 6.58
C ASN A 86 -3.97 -9.02 6.22
N ILE A 87 -3.20 -9.54 7.19
CA ILE A 87 -2.41 -10.77 7.00
C ILE A 87 -3.32 -11.92 6.57
N LYS A 88 -4.41 -12.15 7.32
CA LYS A 88 -5.40 -13.19 7.05
C LYS A 88 -6.13 -13.00 5.72
N ASN A 89 -6.49 -11.75 5.39
CA ASN A 89 -7.16 -11.44 4.13
C ASN A 89 -6.30 -11.80 2.92
N MET A 90 -5.00 -11.48 2.95
CA MET A 90 -4.08 -11.85 1.88
C MET A 90 -3.97 -13.36 1.68
N VAL A 91 -3.98 -14.15 2.77
CA VAL A 91 -4.02 -15.61 2.67
C VAL A 91 -5.28 -16.07 1.96
N VAL A 92 -6.43 -15.45 2.22
CA VAL A 92 -7.69 -15.78 1.55
C VAL A 92 -7.64 -15.39 0.07
N HIS A 93 -7.18 -14.19 -0.26
CA HIS A 93 -7.08 -13.68 -1.63
C HIS A 93 -6.17 -14.53 -2.52
N ALA A 94 -5.16 -15.18 -1.94
CA ALA A 94 -4.28 -16.02 -2.72
C ALA A 94 -4.80 -17.45 -2.97
N LYS A 95 -5.91 -17.88 -2.34
CA LYS A 95 -6.38 -19.28 -2.42
C LYS A 95 -6.92 -19.65 -3.80
N ASP A 96 -7.67 -18.76 -4.43
CA ASP A 96 -8.24 -18.98 -5.77
C ASP A 96 -7.33 -18.46 -6.89
N GLY A 97 -6.21 -17.83 -6.52
CA GLY A 97 -5.20 -17.32 -7.43
C GLY A 97 -5.61 -16.04 -8.17
N GLN A 98 -6.75 -15.43 -7.82
CA GLN A 98 -7.27 -14.24 -8.49
C GLN A 98 -7.44 -13.10 -7.48
N ILE A 99 -7.42 -11.86 -7.97
CA ILE A 99 -7.76 -10.68 -7.16
C ILE A 99 -8.96 -10.02 -7.81
N ASN A 100 -10.12 -10.20 -7.20
CA ASN A 100 -11.33 -9.51 -7.63
C ASN A 100 -11.36 -8.05 -7.17
N VAL A 101 -12.34 -7.27 -7.64
CA VAL A 101 -12.40 -5.82 -7.40
C VAL A 101 -12.51 -5.46 -5.91
N GLY A 102 -13.24 -6.25 -5.12
CA GLY A 102 -13.37 -6.03 -3.67
C GLY A 102 -12.10 -6.38 -2.89
N GLU A 103 -11.35 -7.36 -3.36
CA GLU A 103 -10.03 -7.73 -2.81
C GLU A 103 -8.99 -6.68 -3.18
N SER A 104 -8.98 -6.24 -4.44
CA SER A 104 -8.15 -5.15 -4.93
C SER A 104 -8.36 -3.88 -4.10
N TRP A 105 -9.62 -3.51 -3.83
CA TRP A 105 -9.90 -2.36 -2.97
C TRP A 105 -9.34 -2.52 -1.55
N ARG A 106 -9.50 -3.69 -0.93
CA ARG A 106 -8.96 -3.95 0.42
C ARG A 106 -7.44 -3.89 0.47
N ILE A 107 -6.77 -4.39 -0.56
CA ILE A 107 -5.31 -4.31 -0.68
C ILE A 107 -4.89 -2.86 -0.87
N VAL A 108 -5.47 -2.17 -1.85
CA VAL A 108 -5.10 -0.79 -2.17
C VAL A 108 -5.40 0.14 -1.01
N ASP A 109 -6.51 -0.01 -0.29
CA ASP A 109 -6.87 0.83 0.88
C ASP A 109 -5.75 0.88 1.94
N VAL A 110 -5.15 -0.28 2.23
CA VAL A 110 -4.02 -0.39 3.17
C VAL A 110 -2.76 0.30 2.62
N LEU A 111 -2.47 0.13 1.34
CA LEU A 111 -1.29 0.72 0.69
C LEU A 111 -1.45 2.22 0.41
N PHE A 112 -2.69 2.68 0.25
CA PHE A 112 -3.01 3.92 -0.45
C PHE A 112 -2.33 5.14 0.15
N THR A 113 -2.46 5.32 1.46
CA THR A 113 -1.91 6.48 2.15
C THR A 113 -0.39 6.36 2.37
N PRO A 114 0.17 5.23 2.86
CA PRO A 114 1.62 5.05 2.96
C PRO A 114 2.36 5.29 1.64
N MET A 115 1.86 4.67 0.56
CA MET A 115 2.43 4.79 -0.78
C MET A 115 2.38 6.24 -1.28
N THR A 116 1.24 6.92 -1.15
CA THR A 116 1.11 8.33 -1.55
C THR A 116 2.08 9.24 -0.79
N ARG A 117 2.25 8.99 0.52
CA ARG A 117 3.16 9.77 1.37
C ARG A 117 4.60 9.68 0.90
N VAL A 118 5.12 8.46 0.72
CA VAL A 118 6.51 8.25 0.29
C VAL A 118 6.70 8.78 -1.13
N THR A 119 5.79 8.48 -2.05
CA THR A 119 5.86 8.98 -3.43
C THR A 119 6.03 10.50 -3.45
N LEU A 120 5.22 11.25 -2.71
CA LEU A 120 5.27 12.72 -2.69
C LEU A 120 6.49 13.30 -1.95
N GLN A 121 7.21 12.50 -1.16
CA GLN A 121 8.50 12.90 -0.58
C GLN A 121 9.64 12.87 -1.59
N THR A 122 9.44 12.30 -2.78
CA THR A 122 10.44 12.32 -3.87
C THR A 122 10.79 13.78 -4.22
N PRO A 123 12.07 14.21 -4.13
CA PRO A 123 12.45 15.62 -4.26
C PRO A 123 11.95 16.31 -5.53
N VAL A 124 11.97 15.60 -6.66
CA VAL A 124 11.53 16.12 -7.96
C VAL A 124 10.05 16.53 -8.00
N LEU A 125 9.20 15.90 -7.19
CA LEU A 125 7.77 16.22 -7.07
C LEU A 125 7.50 17.43 -6.17
N SER A 126 8.49 17.83 -5.39
CA SER A 126 8.41 18.99 -4.50
C SER A 126 8.88 20.29 -5.18
N ILE A 127 9.41 20.22 -6.40
CA ILE A 127 9.88 21.39 -7.15
C ILE A 127 8.68 22.25 -7.60
N ASN A 128 8.53 23.42 -6.97
CA ASN A 128 7.33 24.25 -7.10
C ASN A 128 6.99 24.65 -8.54
N TRP A 129 7.98 25.11 -9.32
CA TRP A 129 7.72 25.59 -10.68
C TRP A 129 7.27 24.46 -11.63
N ARG A 130 7.84 23.25 -11.48
CA ARG A 130 7.44 22.07 -12.25
C ARG A 130 6.02 21.65 -11.91
N ARG A 131 5.69 21.66 -10.62
CA ARG A 131 4.34 21.38 -10.10
C ARG A 131 3.30 22.36 -10.66
N LYS A 132 3.59 23.66 -10.63
CA LYS A 132 2.70 24.69 -11.21
C LYS A 132 2.55 24.54 -12.73
N LEU A 133 3.63 24.20 -13.46
CA LEU A 133 3.57 23.91 -14.90
C LEU A 133 2.76 22.65 -15.23
N ALA A 134 2.79 21.65 -14.34
CA ALA A 134 1.94 20.47 -14.42
C ALA A 134 0.48 20.76 -14.00
N GLY A 135 0.18 21.97 -13.51
CA GLY A 135 -1.13 22.39 -13.03
C GLY A 135 -1.56 21.62 -11.78
N VAL A 136 -0.62 21.32 -10.88
CA VAL A 136 -0.89 20.59 -9.64
C VAL A 136 -1.17 21.58 -8.52
N GLU A 137 -2.24 21.33 -7.78
CA GLU A 137 -2.83 22.29 -6.84
C GLU A 137 -2.13 22.24 -5.48
N ASP A 138 -2.27 23.30 -4.67
CA ASP A 138 -1.66 23.35 -3.34
C ASP A 138 -2.44 22.51 -2.31
N LEU A 139 -3.76 22.37 -2.49
CA LEU A 139 -4.63 21.57 -1.64
C LEU A 139 -5.52 20.70 -2.51
N ILE A 140 -5.40 19.39 -2.30
CA ILE A 140 -6.07 18.36 -3.09
C ILE A 140 -6.74 17.37 -2.15
N HIS A 141 -7.99 17.01 -2.43
CA HIS A 141 -8.65 15.88 -1.80
C HIS A 141 -8.56 14.66 -2.69
N VAL A 142 -8.33 13.49 -2.09
CA VAL A 142 -8.19 12.24 -2.82
C VAL A 142 -9.09 11.19 -2.19
N TYR A 143 -9.89 10.53 -3.03
CA TYR A 143 -10.79 9.45 -2.65
C TYR A 143 -10.40 8.18 -3.41
N LEU A 144 -10.20 7.08 -2.67
CA LEU A 144 -10.21 5.72 -3.22
C LEU A 144 -11.63 5.16 -3.06
N ILE A 145 -12.34 5.08 -4.17
CA ILE A 145 -13.75 4.67 -4.21
C ILE A 145 -13.85 3.18 -3.90
N ASN A 146 -14.74 2.85 -2.96
CA ASN A 146 -15.10 1.48 -2.69
C ASN A 146 -16.06 0.96 -3.77
N PRO A 147 -15.68 -0.10 -4.52
CA PRO A 147 -16.47 -0.61 -5.63
C PRO A 147 -17.81 -1.23 -5.17
N THR A 148 -17.93 -1.63 -3.90
CA THR A 148 -19.16 -2.23 -3.35
C THR A 148 -20.08 -1.20 -2.68
N GLY A 149 -19.81 0.10 -2.85
CA GLY A 149 -20.64 1.18 -2.30
C GLY A 149 -20.38 1.50 -0.82
N GLY A 150 -19.34 0.90 -0.22
CA GLY A 150 -18.89 1.25 1.14
C GLY A 150 -18.18 2.60 1.22
N ASP A 151 -17.66 2.91 2.41
CA ASP A 151 -16.88 4.14 2.61
C ASP A 151 -15.60 4.14 1.77
N ALA A 152 -15.34 5.28 1.14
CA ALA A 152 -14.09 5.53 0.43
C ALA A 152 -12.95 5.83 1.41
N SER A 153 -11.74 5.34 1.09
CA SER A 153 -10.52 5.81 1.73
C SER A 153 -10.23 7.24 1.29
N LYS A 154 -9.83 8.10 2.22
CA LYS A 154 -9.71 9.54 1.98
C LYS A 154 -8.43 10.09 2.59
N HIS A 155 -7.74 10.94 1.84
CA HIS A 155 -6.67 11.77 2.38
C HIS A 155 -6.61 13.13 1.68
N THR A 156 -5.96 14.07 2.34
CA THR A 156 -5.68 15.42 1.84
C THR A 156 -4.20 15.54 1.54
N LEU A 157 -3.88 16.05 0.35
CA LEU A 157 -2.53 16.44 -0.03
C LEU A 157 -2.40 17.95 0.13
N ILE A 158 -1.39 18.38 0.88
CA ILE A 158 -1.11 19.80 1.10
C ILE A 158 0.33 20.07 0.70
N TYR A 159 0.52 20.99 -0.24
CA TYR A 159 1.83 21.53 -0.58
C TYR A 159 2.07 22.81 0.23
N VAL A 160 3.07 22.78 1.11
CA VAL A 160 3.43 23.92 1.97
C VAL A 160 4.95 24.01 2.12
N LYS A 161 5.50 25.22 1.97
CA LYS A 161 6.95 25.50 2.15
C LYS A 161 7.88 24.53 1.41
N GLY A 162 7.55 24.14 0.19
CA GLY A 162 8.41 23.27 -0.61
C GLY A 162 8.26 21.78 -0.30
N GLN A 163 7.24 21.37 0.46
CA GLN A 163 7.03 19.98 0.88
C GLN A 163 5.58 19.57 0.71
N TRP A 164 5.38 18.26 0.49
CA TRP A 164 4.06 17.64 0.51
C TRP A 164 3.76 17.03 1.87
N LEU A 165 2.57 17.29 2.37
CA LEU A 165 1.98 16.62 3.52
C LEU A 165 0.81 15.75 3.05
N VAL A 166 0.74 14.53 3.56
CA VAL A 166 -0.36 13.58 3.30
C VAL A 166 -1.06 13.28 4.61
N ILE A 167 -2.28 13.80 4.74
CA ILE A 167 -3.06 13.75 5.98
C ILE A 167 -4.28 12.86 5.74
N LYS A 168 -4.50 11.87 6.61
CA LYS A 168 -5.69 11.01 6.55
C LYS A 168 -6.96 11.88 6.75
N GLY A 169 -8.00 11.60 5.96
CA GLY A 169 -9.25 12.37 5.96
C GLY A 169 -9.21 13.61 5.07
N LEU A 170 -10.32 14.35 5.06
CA LEU A 170 -10.53 15.53 4.22
C LEU A 170 -10.41 16.80 5.06
N HIS A 171 -9.49 17.68 4.67
CA HIS A 171 -9.16 18.89 5.42
C HIS A 171 -9.15 20.10 4.48
N GLY A 172 -9.78 21.21 4.90
CA GLY A 172 -9.84 22.44 4.12
C GLY A 172 -10.66 22.33 2.83
N ASN A 173 -10.54 23.35 1.98
CA ASN A 173 -11.26 23.46 0.70
C ASN A 173 -10.30 23.17 -0.47
N PRO A 174 -10.47 22.05 -1.19
CA PRO A 174 -9.57 21.69 -2.26
C PRO A 174 -9.87 22.48 -3.52
N ARG A 175 -8.84 22.81 -4.30
CA ARG A 175 -9.03 23.27 -5.70
C ARG A 175 -9.25 22.10 -6.65
N ARG A 176 -8.87 20.90 -6.24
CA ARG A 176 -9.04 19.68 -7.02
C ARG A 176 -9.40 18.50 -6.14
N THR A 177 -10.32 17.68 -6.62
CA THR A 177 -10.70 16.42 -5.99
C THR A 177 -10.46 15.27 -6.94
N TYR A 178 -9.67 14.28 -6.51
CA TYR A 178 -9.50 12.99 -7.18
C TYR A 178 -10.49 11.97 -6.64
N ARG A 179 -11.10 11.19 -7.54
CA ARG A 179 -11.95 10.04 -7.23
C ARG A 179 -11.48 8.89 -8.10
N MET A 180 -10.81 7.93 -7.50
CA MET A 180 -10.10 6.86 -8.20
C MET A 180 -10.67 5.51 -7.80
N SER A 181 -10.79 4.60 -8.76
CA SER A 181 -10.92 3.17 -8.44
C SER A 181 -9.57 2.60 -7.97
N PRO A 182 -9.53 1.36 -7.42
CA PRO A 182 -8.28 0.66 -7.16
C PRO A 182 -7.37 0.59 -8.39
N GLU A 183 -7.95 0.34 -9.57
CA GLU A 183 -7.22 0.25 -10.84
C GLU A 183 -6.60 1.59 -11.23
N ASP A 184 -7.34 2.69 -11.13
CA ASP A 184 -6.81 4.04 -11.41
C ASP A 184 -5.65 4.39 -10.47
N SER A 185 -5.74 3.99 -9.19
CA SER A 185 -4.70 4.23 -8.18
C SER A 185 -3.45 3.38 -8.45
N LEU A 186 -3.61 2.11 -8.82
CA LEU A 186 -2.49 1.23 -9.18
C LEU A 186 -1.83 1.67 -10.48
N GLU A 187 -2.60 2.14 -11.48
CA GLU A 187 -2.06 2.70 -12.71
C GLU A 187 -1.16 3.91 -12.40
N TYR A 188 -1.65 4.86 -11.60
CA TYR A 188 -0.85 6.00 -11.15
C TYR A 188 0.43 5.56 -10.47
N GLN A 189 0.35 4.62 -9.52
CA GLN A 189 1.52 4.12 -8.82
C GLN A 189 2.53 3.51 -9.80
N ARG A 190 2.11 2.66 -10.73
CA ARG A 190 3.03 2.01 -11.68
C ARG A 190 3.74 3.01 -12.57
N VAL A 191 3.04 4.03 -13.05
CA VAL A 191 3.64 5.03 -13.93
C VAL A 191 4.60 5.94 -13.16
N ILE A 192 4.22 6.39 -11.96
CA ILE A 192 5.10 7.26 -11.16
C ILE A 192 6.29 6.50 -10.59
N PHE A 193 6.11 5.26 -10.12
CA PHE A 193 7.19 4.42 -9.59
C PHE A 193 8.25 4.19 -10.67
N ARG A 194 7.84 3.86 -11.90
CA ARG A 194 8.75 3.76 -13.05
C ARG A 194 9.50 5.06 -13.34
N ALA A 195 8.86 6.21 -13.20
CA ALA A 195 9.50 7.51 -13.40
C ALA A 195 10.53 7.81 -12.30
N ILE A 196 10.19 7.52 -11.05
CA ILE A 196 11.08 7.63 -9.88
C ILE A 196 12.32 6.74 -10.07
N LYS A 197 12.13 5.47 -10.44
CA LYS A 197 13.25 4.52 -10.60
C LYS A 197 14.18 4.87 -11.75
N LYS A 198 13.65 5.40 -12.85
CA LYS A 198 14.47 5.82 -13.99
C LYS A 198 15.17 7.16 -13.74
N ASP A 199 14.51 8.06 -13.01
CA ASP A 199 14.95 9.43 -12.70
C ASP A 199 15.62 10.17 -13.87
N THR A 200 15.03 10.10 -15.06
CA THR A 200 15.53 10.80 -16.24
C THR A 200 14.59 11.93 -16.64
N PHE A 201 15.14 12.98 -17.26
CA PHE A 201 14.33 14.07 -17.80
C PHE A 201 13.21 13.57 -18.72
N LEU A 202 13.52 12.65 -19.64
CA LEU A 202 12.54 12.07 -20.55
C LEU A 202 11.49 11.22 -19.80
N GLY A 203 11.89 10.50 -18.76
CA GLY A 203 10.98 9.76 -17.89
C GLY A 203 9.97 10.69 -17.20
N TRP A 204 10.46 11.78 -16.61
CA TRP A 204 9.61 12.79 -15.96
C TRP A 204 8.72 13.54 -16.94
N TRP A 205 9.20 13.83 -18.15
CA TRP A 205 8.37 14.42 -19.21
C TRP A 205 7.22 13.50 -19.61
N ARG A 206 7.50 12.21 -19.85
CA ARG A 206 6.48 11.20 -20.17
C ARG A 206 5.46 11.06 -19.03
N PHE A 207 5.92 10.99 -17.79
CA PHE A 207 5.04 10.98 -16.62
C PHE A 207 4.15 12.23 -16.58
N GLY A 208 4.72 13.43 -16.74
CA GLY A 208 3.97 14.67 -16.70
C GLY A 208 2.90 14.77 -17.80
N SER A 209 3.20 14.27 -19.01
CA SER A 209 2.22 14.19 -20.09
C SER A 209 1.09 13.22 -19.76
N TRP A 210 1.43 11.98 -19.39
CA TRP A 210 0.44 10.95 -19.02
C TRP A 210 -0.43 11.42 -17.84
N TYR A 211 0.17 12.02 -16.82
CA TYR A 211 -0.53 12.54 -15.63
C TYR A 211 -1.58 13.60 -15.98
N LYS A 212 -1.30 14.47 -16.96
CA LYS A 212 -2.26 15.49 -17.41
C LYS A 212 -3.50 14.88 -18.05
N ASP A 213 -3.39 13.72 -18.70
CA ASP A 213 -4.52 13.03 -19.30
C ASP A 213 -5.24 12.15 -18.28
N TRP A 214 -4.49 11.35 -17.51
CA TRP A 214 -5.02 10.55 -16.43
C TRP A 214 -5.85 11.39 -15.45
N ARG A 215 -5.34 12.55 -15.01
CA ARG A 215 -6.08 13.39 -14.06
C ARG A 215 -7.41 13.94 -14.61
N LYS A 216 -7.57 14.08 -15.93
CA LYS A 216 -8.85 14.54 -16.52
C LYS A 216 -9.94 13.48 -16.34
N LYS A 217 -9.56 12.20 -16.34
CA LYS A 217 -10.46 11.06 -16.12
C LYS A 217 -10.93 10.97 -14.67
N VAL A 218 -10.01 11.21 -13.73
CA VAL A 218 -10.23 10.87 -12.31
C VAL A 218 -10.40 12.09 -11.39
N SER A 219 -10.45 13.32 -11.91
CA SER A 219 -10.53 14.51 -11.05
C SER A 219 -11.48 15.60 -11.53
N VAL A 220 -11.96 16.38 -10.58
CA VAL A 220 -12.76 17.59 -10.79
C VAL A 220 -11.98 18.79 -10.23
N THR A 221 -12.03 19.92 -10.93
CA THR A 221 -11.46 21.21 -10.49
C THR A 221 -12.60 22.10 -10.01
N HIS A 222 -12.38 22.86 -8.93
CA HIS A 222 -13.36 23.76 -8.32
C HIS A 222 -12.95 25.23 -8.45
#